data_AF-A0A956KK24-F1
#
_entry.id   AF-A0A956KK24-F1
#
_cell.length_a   1.000
_cell.length_b   1.000
_cell.length_c   1.000
_cell.angle_alpha   90.00
_cell.angle_beta   90.00
_cell.angle_gamma   90.00
#
_symmetry.space_group_name_H-M   'P 1'
#
loop_
_entity.id
_entity.type
_entity.pdbx_description
1 polymer ?
#
loop_
_entity_poly.entity_id
_entity_poly.type
_entity_poly.pdbx_seq_one_letter_code
_entity_poly.pdbx_strand_id
1 'polypeptide(L)'
;IGMEVLVEFLEGNPDQPMVVGCVYNGDNAVSVGLPDNKTQSTIRTRSSPDSDGYNELRFEDAAGGEQIFLHAQKDLSEVVENDHSTSVGANQSNSVGGNQSNTVDKDQTETVKGKQVMTVEKTRSKDVTEDETNTLHANRNTTVQKNELLEVIGTTTVRSGETVTLECQADFVQKVGGASKITIDAGKAGPGEGSIVAAKSFEIAAKTKFSISQNDLATVVLEGGKATHVTNDQFSVEAKGDLQLKSTSKALSGEGSTKVQFVQGGASVVLEGGKVAISASEITLTVGGNSIKIDAAGISISGTKVDIAAQAVTTIGGALVKIN
;
A
#
# COMPACT_ATOMS: atom_id res chain seq x y z
N ILE A 1 2.23 7.23 71.68
CA ILE A 1 2.88 8.12 72.67
C ILE A 1 1.77 8.69 73.53
N GLY A 2 1.88 8.64 74.87
CA GLY A 2 0.84 9.14 75.77
C GLY A 2 -0.35 8.19 76.02
N MET A 3 -0.24 6.90 75.68
CA MET A 3 -1.28 5.89 75.97
C MET A 3 -1.11 5.31 77.38
N GLU A 4 -2.23 5.00 78.03
CA GLU A 4 -2.24 4.17 79.24
C GLU A 4 -1.96 2.72 78.89
N VAL A 5 -1.10 2.09 79.69
CA VAL A 5 -0.65 0.72 79.50
C VAL A 5 -0.99 -0.13 80.72
N LEU A 6 -1.40 -1.37 80.46
CA LEU A 6 -1.46 -2.43 81.46
C LEU A 6 -0.04 -3.00 81.61
N VAL A 7 0.52 -2.88 82.81
CA VAL A 7 1.85 -3.41 83.15
C VAL A 7 1.67 -4.64 84.03
N GLU A 8 2.24 -5.76 83.59
CA GLU A 8 2.41 -6.97 84.39
C GLU A 8 3.88 -7.09 84.79
N PHE A 9 4.17 -7.71 85.93
CA PHE A 9 5.52 -7.89 86.44
C PHE A 9 5.92 -9.34 86.34
N LEU A 10 7.06 -9.64 85.71
CA LEU A 10 7.51 -11.02 85.53
C LEU A 10 7.69 -11.70 86.89
N GLU A 11 6.94 -12.78 87.15
CA GLU A 11 6.87 -13.46 88.45
C GLU A 11 6.50 -12.53 89.64
N GLY A 12 5.81 -11.43 89.36
CA GLY A 12 5.49 -10.40 90.35
C GLY A 12 6.68 -9.53 90.76
N ASN A 13 7.83 -9.62 90.07
CA ASN A 13 9.00 -8.80 90.36
C ASN A 13 8.81 -7.37 89.80
N PRO A 14 8.62 -6.36 90.67
CA PRO A 14 8.39 -4.97 90.25
C PRO A 14 9.55 -4.37 89.43
N ASP A 15 10.75 -4.96 89.52
CA ASP A 15 11.92 -4.55 88.74
C ASP A 15 11.92 -5.12 87.30
N GLN A 16 10.94 -5.96 86.94
CA GLN A 16 10.78 -6.56 85.61
C GLN A 16 9.39 -6.31 85.03
N PRO A 17 9.04 -5.04 84.74
CA PRO A 17 7.77 -4.70 84.11
C PRO A 17 7.70 -5.15 82.64
N MET A 18 6.53 -5.64 82.23
CA MET A 18 6.15 -5.98 80.86
C MET A 18 4.82 -5.32 80.53
N VAL A 19 4.76 -4.61 79.40
CA VAL A 19 3.51 -4.05 78.90
C VAL A 19 2.72 -5.16 78.21
N VAL A 20 1.53 -5.47 78.72
CA VAL A 20 0.66 -6.55 78.22
C VAL A 20 -0.56 -6.04 77.45
N GLY A 21 -0.81 -4.73 77.47
CA GLY A 21 -1.85 -4.09 76.68
C GLY A 21 -1.84 -2.58 76.81
N CYS A 22 -2.52 -1.91 75.89
CA CYS A 22 -2.83 -0.48 75.98
C CYS A 22 -4.34 -0.33 76.18
N VAL A 23 -4.76 0.59 77.04
CA VAL A 23 -6.18 0.89 77.27
C VAL A 23 -6.51 2.27 76.72
N TYR A 24 -7.72 2.39 76.18
CA TYR A 24 -8.30 3.69 75.86
C TYR A 24 -8.73 4.39 77.15
N ASN A 25 -8.46 5.68 77.26
CA ASN A 25 -8.80 6.53 78.40
C ASN A 25 -9.41 7.85 77.91
N GLY A 26 -9.72 8.79 78.82
CA GLY A 26 -10.32 10.08 78.43
C GLY A 26 -9.48 10.90 77.44
N ASP A 27 -8.15 10.80 77.53
CA ASP A 27 -7.20 11.50 76.65
C ASP A 27 -6.93 10.71 75.34
N ASN A 28 -7.10 9.39 75.36
CA ASN A 28 -6.99 8.48 74.22
C ASN A 28 -8.30 7.74 74.02
N ALA A 29 -9.29 8.43 73.46
CA ALA A 29 -10.59 7.84 73.16
C ALA A 29 -10.50 6.70 72.12
N VAL A 30 -11.49 5.81 72.15
CA VAL A 30 -11.67 4.75 71.15
C VAL A 30 -11.66 5.37 69.76
N SER A 31 -10.91 4.74 68.84
CA SER A 31 -10.71 5.26 67.49
C SER A 31 -11.97 5.25 66.61
N VAL A 32 -13.02 4.56 67.05
CA VAL A 32 -14.34 4.48 66.40
C VAL A 32 -15.42 5.07 67.32
N GLY A 33 -16.40 5.75 66.73
CA GLY A 33 -17.55 6.28 67.48
C GLY A 33 -18.46 5.16 68.00
N LEU A 34 -18.53 5.00 69.31
CA LEU A 34 -19.47 4.07 69.97
C LEU A 34 -20.72 4.82 70.45
N PRO A 35 -21.92 4.20 70.40
CA PRO A 35 -22.20 2.79 70.09
C PRO A 35 -22.41 2.47 68.59
N ASP A 36 -22.42 3.48 67.72
CA ASP A 36 -22.84 3.33 66.32
C ASP A 36 -21.95 2.35 65.53
N ASN A 37 -20.64 2.33 65.79
CA ASN A 37 -19.67 1.46 65.13
C ASN A 37 -19.28 0.23 65.98
N LYS A 38 -20.24 -0.33 66.74
CA LYS A 38 -19.98 -1.47 67.65
C LYS A 38 -19.51 -2.77 66.97
N THR A 39 -19.64 -2.86 65.65
CA THR A 39 -19.20 -3.99 64.82
C THR A 39 -17.83 -3.76 64.17
N GLN A 40 -17.15 -2.65 64.49
CA GLN A 40 -15.82 -2.34 63.96
C GLN A 40 -14.72 -2.73 64.94
N SER A 41 -13.69 -3.38 64.40
CA SER A 41 -12.42 -3.65 65.09
C SER A 41 -11.28 -2.98 64.34
N THR A 42 -10.50 -2.15 65.03
CA THR A 42 -9.49 -1.29 64.39
C THR A 42 -8.13 -1.37 65.10
N ILE A 43 -7.05 -1.46 64.32
CA ILE A 43 -5.69 -1.10 64.72
C ILE A 43 -5.34 0.21 64.02
N ARG A 44 -5.34 1.32 64.77
CA ARG A 44 -5.02 2.66 64.25
C ARG A 44 -3.83 3.26 65.01
N THR A 45 -2.86 3.78 64.26
CA THR A 45 -1.71 4.54 64.79
C THR A 45 -1.73 5.96 64.24
N ARG A 46 -1.39 6.95 65.09
CA ARG A 46 -1.34 8.37 64.68
C ARG A 46 0.03 8.75 64.15
N SER A 47 0.05 9.63 63.17
CA SER A 47 1.28 10.29 62.70
C SER A 47 1.83 11.20 63.80
N SER A 48 3.15 11.34 63.86
CA SER A 48 3.86 12.06 64.92
C SER A 48 4.94 12.98 64.35
N PRO A 49 5.23 14.12 65.01
CA PRO A 49 4.50 14.71 66.15
C PRO A 49 3.22 15.45 65.71
N ASP A 50 2.24 15.54 66.62
CA ASP A 50 1.01 16.36 66.53
C ASP A 50 0.39 16.49 65.14
N SER A 51 -0.16 15.39 64.62
CA SER A 51 -0.78 15.33 63.29
C SER A 51 -2.15 14.65 63.32
N ASP A 52 -3.05 15.12 62.45
CA ASP A 52 -4.34 14.47 62.18
C ASP A 52 -4.21 13.23 61.28
N GLY A 53 -3.02 12.95 60.73
CA GLY A 53 -2.77 11.79 59.86
C GLY A 53 -2.70 10.47 60.64
N TYR A 54 -3.07 9.35 59.99
CA TYR A 54 -3.09 8.04 60.64
C TYR A 54 -2.91 6.87 59.67
N ASN A 55 -2.40 5.75 60.17
CA ASN A 55 -2.47 4.45 59.49
C ASN A 55 -3.54 3.59 60.15
N GLU A 56 -4.26 2.80 59.36
CA GLU A 56 -5.38 1.99 59.87
C GLU A 56 -5.50 0.65 59.15
N LEU A 57 -5.69 -0.40 59.95
CA LEU A 57 -6.32 -1.64 59.51
C LEU A 57 -7.63 -1.80 60.29
N ARG A 58 -8.75 -1.86 59.58
CA ARG A 58 -10.10 -1.98 60.17
C ARG A 58 -10.87 -3.14 59.56
N PHE A 59 -11.58 -3.87 60.40
CA PHE A 59 -12.56 -4.90 60.05
C PHE A 59 -13.96 -4.41 60.42
N GLU A 60 -14.92 -4.57 59.52
CA GLU A 60 -16.36 -4.34 59.71
C GLU A 60 -17.08 -5.67 59.55
N ASP A 61 -17.73 -6.14 60.61
CA ASP A 61 -18.42 -7.45 60.66
C ASP A 61 -19.96 -7.31 60.63
N ALA A 62 -20.49 -6.14 60.27
CA ALA A 62 -21.91 -5.95 60.04
C ALA A 62 -22.39 -6.80 58.84
N ALA A 63 -23.38 -7.65 59.07
CA ALA A 63 -23.93 -8.55 58.06
C ALA A 63 -24.39 -7.80 56.80
N GLY A 64 -23.85 -8.16 55.63
CA GLY A 64 -24.13 -7.53 54.34
C GLY A 64 -23.37 -6.22 54.07
N GLY A 65 -22.53 -5.77 55.01
CA GLY A 65 -21.67 -4.59 54.90
C GLY A 65 -20.21 -4.90 55.22
N GLU A 66 -19.82 -6.18 55.15
CA GLU A 66 -18.51 -6.66 55.59
C GLU A 66 -17.38 -5.97 54.80
N GLN A 67 -16.36 -5.48 55.51
CA GLN A 67 -15.26 -4.77 54.88
C GLN A 67 -13.95 -4.97 55.66
N ILE A 68 -12.87 -5.12 54.90
CA ILE A 68 -11.52 -4.84 55.39
C ILE A 68 -11.06 -3.52 54.77
N PHE A 69 -10.62 -2.58 55.60
CA PHE A 69 -10.09 -1.29 55.19
C PHE A 69 -8.63 -1.19 55.60
N LEU A 70 -7.77 -0.91 54.62
CA LEU A 70 -6.34 -0.64 54.82
C LEU A 70 -6.04 0.78 54.35
N HIS A 71 -5.47 1.59 55.23
CA HIS A 71 -5.04 2.96 54.95
C HIS A 71 -3.60 3.18 55.38
N ALA A 72 -2.80 3.70 54.44
CA ALA A 72 -1.47 4.22 54.71
C ALA A 72 -1.49 5.74 54.51
N GLN A 73 -1.05 6.51 55.51
CA GLN A 73 -1.07 7.98 55.47
C GLN A 73 -0.19 8.56 54.36
N LYS A 74 0.87 7.85 53.97
CA LYS A 74 1.86 8.32 53.01
C LYS A 74 2.26 7.21 52.03
N ASP A 75 3.00 6.23 52.53
CA ASP A 75 3.59 5.16 51.72
C ASP A 75 3.07 3.81 52.22
N LEU A 76 2.54 2.98 51.32
CA LEU A 76 2.32 1.55 51.56
C LEU A 76 3.39 0.78 50.79
N SER A 77 4.20 0.00 51.50
CA SER A 77 5.15 -0.94 50.90
C SER A 77 4.67 -2.36 51.17
N GLU A 78 4.36 -3.09 50.10
CA GLU A 78 3.97 -4.50 50.15
C GLU A 78 5.05 -5.34 49.48
N VAL A 79 5.54 -6.36 50.18
CA VAL A 79 6.53 -7.31 49.68
C VAL A 79 6.01 -8.72 49.96
N VAL A 80 5.93 -9.54 48.92
CA VAL A 80 5.51 -10.94 49.00
C VAL A 80 6.61 -11.79 48.39
N GLU A 81 7.32 -12.54 49.22
CA GLU A 81 8.53 -13.29 48.83
C GLU A 81 8.27 -14.58 48.05
N ASN A 82 7.01 -15.04 48.00
CA ASN A 82 6.63 -16.26 47.31
C ASN A 82 5.50 -16.00 46.32
N ASP A 83 4.25 -16.18 46.75
CA ASP A 83 3.08 -16.09 45.88
C ASP A 83 2.11 -15.02 46.41
N HIS A 84 1.70 -14.11 45.52
CA HIS A 84 0.58 -13.20 45.75
C HIS A 84 -0.53 -13.53 44.76
N SER A 85 -1.73 -13.81 45.27
CA SER A 85 -2.91 -14.12 44.46
C SER A 85 -4.05 -13.16 44.80
N THR A 86 -4.66 -12.57 43.78
CA THR A 86 -5.84 -11.70 43.94
C THR A 86 -7.00 -12.24 43.12
N SER A 87 -8.18 -12.34 43.73
CA SER A 87 -9.42 -12.70 43.04
C SER A 87 -10.54 -11.75 43.47
N VAL A 88 -11.21 -11.12 42.50
CA VAL A 88 -12.31 -10.17 42.75
C VAL A 88 -13.56 -10.71 42.05
N GLY A 89 -14.59 -11.03 42.82
CA GLY A 89 -15.82 -11.66 42.30
C GLY A 89 -16.74 -10.73 41.51
N ALA A 90 -16.57 -9.42 41.64
CA ALA A 90 -17.36 -8.41 40.95
C ALA A 90 -16.47 -7.41 40.21
N ASN A 91 -16.29 -6.20 40.75
CA ASN A 91 -15.60 -5.11 40.07
C ASN A 91 -14.28 -4.76 40.75
N GLN A 92 -13.24 -4.52 39.96
CA GLN A 92 -11.97 -3.95 40.40
C GLN A 92 -11.76 -2.60 39.70
N SER A 93 -11.32 -1.59 40.45
CA SER A 93 -10.91 -0.29 39.93
C SER A 93 -9.52 0.05 40.43
N ASN A 94 -8.64 0.48 39.53
CA ASN A 94 -7.33 1.02 39.87
C ASN A 94 -7.23 2.46 39.35
N SER A 95 -6.85 3.39 40.22
CA SER A 95 -6.69 4.80 39.88
C SER A 95 -5.36 5.29 40.41
N VAL A 96 -4.46 5.70 39.52
CA VAL A 96 -3.12 6.18 39.85
C VAL A 96 -3.03 7.65 39.44
N GLY A 97 -2.91 8.55 40.41
CA GLY A 97 -2.80 9.99 40.13
C GLY A 97 -1.43 10.43 39.58
N GLY A 98 -0.42 9.57 39.72
CA GLY A 98 0.93 9.77 39.22
C GLY A 98 1.30 8.76 38.13
N ASN A 99 2.54 8.26 38.19
CA ASN A 99 3.04 7.27 37.24
C ASN A 99 2.75 5.84 37.73
N GLN A 100 2.44 4.94 36.81
CA GLN A 100 2.41 3.49 37.03
C GLN A 100 3.53 2.83 36.22
N SER A 101 4.29 1.95 36.86
CA SER A 101 5.27 1.09 36.20
C SER A 101 4.89 -0.37 36.44
N ASN A 102 5.05 -1.22 35.43
CA ASN A 102 4.88 -2.66 35.53
C ASN A 102 6.07 -3.34 34.86
N THR A 103 6.75 -4.23 35.58
CA THR A 103 7.87 -5.01 35.06
C THR A 103 7.57 -6.47 35.32
N VAL A 104 7.62 -7.27 34.25
CA VAL A 104 7.38 -8.72 34.29
C VAL A 104 8.60 -9.37 33.66
N ASP A 105 9.42 -10.04 34.48
CA ASP A 105 10.69 -10.62 34.02
C ASP A 105 10.52 -11.88 33.15
N LYS A 106 9.32 -12.46 33.17
CA LYS A 106 8.95 -13.65 32.41
C LYS A 106 7.73 -13.34 31.54
N ASP A 107 6.74 -14.22 31.55
CA ASP A 107 5.58 -14.16 30.67
C ASP A 107 4.44 -13.35 31.29
N GLN A 108 3.81 -12.50 30.48
CA GLN A 108 2.53 -11.87 30.79
C GLN A 108 1.45 -12.45 29.86
N THR A 109 0.37 -12.97 30.45
CA THR A 109 -0.82 -13.37 29.71
C THR A 109 -2.01 -12.52 30.14
N GLU A 110 -2.71 -11.92 29.17
CA GLU A 110 -3.94 -11.17 29.40
C GLU A 110 -5.08 -11.81 28.61
N THR A 111 -6.24 -11.99 29.25
CA THR A 111 -7.45 -12.48 28.59
C THR A 111 -8.61 -11.56 28.93
N VAL A 112 -9.12 -10.88 27.91
CA VAL A 112 -10.33 -10.05 28.02
C VAL A 112 -11.45 -10.75 27.25
N LYS A 113 -12.40 -11.34 27.97
CA LYS A 113 -13.57 -12.01 27.35
C LYS A 113 -14.60 -11.02 26.78
N GLY A 114 -14.64 -9.83 27.38
CA GLY A 114 -15.51 -8.74 26.96
C GLY A 114 -14.82 -7.78 25.99
N LYS A 115 -15.29 -6.53 26.00
CA LYS A 115 -14.71 -5.43 25.21
C LYS A 115 -13.50 -4.83 25.93
N GLN A 116 -12.38 -4.69 25.24
CA GLN A 116 -11.26 -3.86 25.68
C GLN A 116 -11.34 -2.48 25.01
N VAL A 117 -11.17 -1.41 25.78
CA VAL A 117 -11.02 -0.04 25.27
C VAL A 117 -9.74 0.54 25.84
N MET A 118 -8.88 1.06 24.98
CA MET A 118 -7.64 1.72 25.37
C MET A 118 -7.61 3.12 24.74
N THR A 119 -7.52 4.13 25.60
CA THR A 119 -7.34 5.53 25.18
C THR A 119 -5.95 5.99 25.61
N VAL A 120 -5.16 6.48 24.66
CA VAL A 120 -3.87 7.12 24.92
C VAL A 120 -3.96 8.54 24.40
N GLU A 121 -3.96 9.52 25.31
CA GLU A 121 -4.15 10.93 24.95
C GLU A 121 -2.89 11.58 24.35
N LYS A 122 -1.73 10.95 24.58
CA LYS A 122 -0.43 11.43 24.09
C LYS A 122 0.19 10.39 23.16
N THR A 123 1.38 9.89 23.48
CA THR A 123 2.17 9.00 22.63
C THR A 123 2.11 7.57 23.16
N ARG A 124 1.95 6.60 22.25
CA ARG A 124 2.16 5.18 22.51
C ARG A 124 3.39 4.74 21.73
N SER A 125 4.41 4.25 22.43
CA SER A 125 5.56 3.58 21.83
C SER A 125 5.46 2.09 22.09
N LYS A 126 5.84 1.28 21.10
CA LYS A 126 5.90 -0.18 21.21
C LYS A 126 7.19 -0.64 20.55
N ASP A 127 8.03 -1.29 21.33
CA ASP A 127 9.27 -1.92 20.87
C ASP A 127 9.13 -3.43 21.11
N VAL A 128 9.33 -4.21 20.06
CA VAL A 128 9.25 -5.68 20.08
C VAL A 128 10.54 -6.17 19.44
N THR A 129 11.39 -6.80 20.24
CA THR A 129 12.74 -7.22 19.82
C THR A 129 12.74 -8.47 18.94
N GLU A 130 11.67 -9.26 19.04
CA GLU A 130 11.45 -10.48 18.26
C GLU A 130 10.18 -10.32 17.40
N ASP A 131 9.36 -11.36 17.28
CA ASP A 131 8.22 -11.37 16.38
C ASP A 131 6.95 -10.78 17.00
N GLU A 132 6.18 -10.05 16.20
CA GLU A 132 4.80 -9.65 16.51
C GLU A 132 3.82 -10.36 15.56
N THR A 133 2.85 -11.09 16.14
CA THR A 133 1.75 -11.70 15.39
C THR A 133 0.40 -11.11 15.81
N ASN A 134 -0.39 -10.67 14.83
CA ASN A 134 -1.75 -10.17 15.04
C ASN A 134 -2.74 -10.99 14.20
N THR A 135 -3.66 -11.70 14.84
CA THR A 135 -4.76 -12.42 14.17
C THR A 135 -6.08 -11.75 14.51
N LEU A 136 -6.81 -11.33 13.48
CA LEU A 136 -8.15 -10.75 13.61
C LEU A 136 -9.14 -11.64 12.85
N HIS A 137 -10.23 -12.04 13.50
CA HIS A 137 -11.26 -12.90 12.89
C HIS A 137 -12.36 -12.12 12.17
N ALA A 138 -12.37 -10.80 12.33
CA ALA A 138 -13.30 -9.87 11.68
C ALA A 138 -12.51 -8.70 11.09
N ASN A 139 -13.05 -7.49 11.13
CA ASN A 139 -12.49 -6.33 10.44
C ASN A 139 -11.38 -5.62 11.23
N ARG A 140 -10.40 -5.09 10.51
CA ARG A 140 -9.45 -4.08 11.01
C ARG A 140 -9.74 -2.74 10.33
N ASN A 141 -10.06 -1.71 11.11
CA ASN A 141 -10.17 -0.33 10.62
C ASN A 141 -9.04 0.50 11.22
N THR A 142 -8.37 1.32 10.41
CA THR A 142 -7.28 2.19 10.85
C THR A 142 -7.41 3.55 10.18
N THR A 143 -7.40 4.61 10.98
CA THR A 143 -7.45 6.00 10.50
C THR A 143 -6.24 6.75 11.04
N VAL A 144 -5.42 7.26 10.12
CA VAL A 144 -4.26 8.10 10.44
C VAL A 144 -4.54 9.49 9.87
N GLN A 145 -4.70 10.49 10.73
CA GLN A 145 -5.06 11.86 10.30
C GLN A 145 -3.89 12.65 9.71
N LYS A 146 -2.65 12.19 9.96
CA LYS A 146 -1.43 12.82 9.46
C LYS A 146 -0.70 11.86 8.54
N ASN A 147 0.47 11.37 8.95
CA ASN A 147 1.35 10.55 8.11
C ASN A 147 1.47 9.14 8.68
N GLU A 148 1.55 8.16 7.79
CA GLU A 148 1.92 6.77 8.08
C GLU A 148 3.23 6.46 7.35
N LEU A 149 4.17 5.82 8.05
CA LEU A 149 5.41 5.31 7.47
C LEU A 149 5.50 3.81 7.74
N LEU A 150 5.63 3.02 6.67
CA LEU A 150 5.93 1.60 6.75
C LEU A 150 7.34 1.37 6.18
N GLU A 151 8.29 1.06 7.05
CA GLU A 151 9.65 0.66 6.67
C GLU A 151 9.83 -0.84 6.92
N VAL A 152 10.21 -1.57 5.86
CA VAL A 152 10.47 -3.01 5.92
C VAL A 152 11.78 -3.27 5.19
N ILE A 153 12.79 -3.74 5.92
CA ILE A 153 14.11 -4.08 5.37
C ILE A 153 14.05 -5.40 4.58
N GLY A 154 13.22 -6.34 5.07
CA GLY A 154 12.98 -7.61 4.43
C GLY A 154 11.92 -7.54 3.33
N THR A 155 11.02 -8.52 3.32
CA THR A 155 9.96 -8.62 2.31
C THR A 155 8.62 -8.22 2.89
N THR A 156 7.89 -7.37 2.17
CA THR A 156 6.45 -7.15 2.39
C THR A 156 5.65 -8.02 1.43
N THR A 157 4.66 -8.76 1.93
CA THR A 157 3.72 -9.51 1.10
C THR A 157 2.29 -9.13 1.46
N VAL A 158 1.50 -8.71 0.47
CA VAL A 158 0.07 -8.44 0.60
C VAL A 158 -0.70 -9.49 -0.19
N ARG A 159 -1.61 -10.22 0.46
CA ARG A 159 -2.49 -11.20 -0.18
C ARG A 159 -3.93 -10.89 0.19
N SER A 160 -4.79 -10.77 -0.82
CA SER A 160 -6.25 -10.66 -0.64
C SER A 160 -6.92 -11.80 -1.39
N GLY A 161 -7.97 -12.38 -0.81
CA GLY A 161 -8.82 -13.36 -1.49
C GLY A 161 -9.80 -12.71 -2.47
N GLU A 162 -9.97 -11.39 -2.39
CA GLU A 162 -10.87 -10.58 -3.21
C GLU A 162 -10.09 -9.37 -3.75
N THR A 163 -10.51 -8.14 -3.42
CA THR A 163 -9.94 -6.90 -3.98
C THR A 163 -8.90 -6.27 -3.05
N VAL A 164 -7.91 -5.58 -3.64
CA VAL A 164 -7.05 -4.60 -2.97
C VAL A 164 -7.19 -3.27 -3.72
N THR A 165 -7.60 -2.21 -3.02
CA THR A 165 -7.76 -0.86 -3.59
C THR A 165 -6.72 0.08 -2.99
N LEU A 166 -6.03 0.84 -3.84
CA LEU A 166 -5.10 1.90 -3.45
C LEU A 166 -5.55 3.21 -4.10
N GLU A 167 -5.91 4.19 -3.27
CA GLU A 167 -6.44 5.48 -3.72
C GLU A 167 -5.69 6.63 -3.05
N CYS A 168 -5.36 7.67 -3.83
CA CYS A 168 -4.82 8.93 -3.34
C CYS A 168 -5.44 10.11 -4.08
N GLN A 169 -5.57 11.25 -3.41
CA GLN A 169 -6.19 12.46 -4.01
C GLN A 169 -5.19 13.36 -4.74
N ALA A 170 -3.90 13.23 -4.43
CA ALA A 170 -2.82 14.00 -5.06
C ALA A 170 -1.95 13.08 -5.93
N ASP A 171 -0.80 12.64 -5.42
CA ASP A 171 0.17 11.87 -6.19
C ASP A 171 0.31 10.43 -5.67
N PHE A 172 0.24 9.47 -6.60
CA PHE A 172 0.68 8.09 -6.36
C PHE A 172 2.06 7.91 -7.01
N VAL A 173 3.12 7.76 -6.19
CA VAL A 173 4.49 7.61 -6.68
C VAL A 173 5.03 6.23 -6.34
N GLN A 174 5.30 5.43 -7.37
CA GLN A 174 5.97 4.14 -7.23
C GLN A 174 7.39 4.22 -7.79
N LYS A 175 8.39 4.07 -6.91
CA LYS A 175 9.80 3.95 -7.30
C LYS A 175 10.26 2.53 -7.06
N VAL A 176 10.82 1.91 -8.10
CA VAL A 176 11.28 0.52 -8.05
C VAL A 176 12.71 0.42 -8.55
N GLY A 177 13.51 -0.43 -7.91
CA GLY A 177 14.85 -0.81 -8.35
C GLY A 177 14.87 -2.25 -8.88
N GLY A 178 15.96 -2.62 -9.57
CA GLY A 178 16.15 -3.99 -10.07
C GLY A 178 15.10 -4.43 -11.09
N ALA A 179 14.82 -5.73 -11.14
CA ALA A 179 13.80 -6.30 -12.01
C ALA A 179 12.42 -6.15 -11.35
N SER A 180 11.52 -5.42 -12.00
CA SER A 180 10.12 -5.25 -11.56
C SER A 180 9.17 -5.88 -12.56
N LYS A 181 8.12 -6.55 -12.07
CA LYS A 181 7.14 -7.23 -12.91
C LYS A 181 5.73 -7.00 -12.36
N ILE A 182 4.82 -6.62 -13.24
CA ILE A 182 3.37 -6.69 -13.01
C ILE A 182 2.87 -7.88 -13.83
N THR A 183 2.17 -8.81 -13.19
CA THR A 183 1.56 -9.97 -13.86
C THR A 183 0.07 -9.94 -13.60
N ILE A 184 -0.73 -10.08 -14.66
CA ILE A 184 -2.18 -10.22 -14.59
C ILE A 184 -2.47 -11.63 -15.10
N ASP A 185 -2.71 -12.56 -14.18
CA ASP A 185 -3.03 -13.96 -14.47
C ASP A 185 -4.53 -14.22 -14.31
N ALA A 186 -5.00 -15.38 -14.78
CA ALA A 186 -6.37 -15.82 -14.53
C ALA A 186 -6.63 -15.92 -13.01
N GLY A 187 -7.67 -15.22 -12.56
CA GLY A 187 -8.19 -15.36 -11.21
C GLY A 187 -9.09 -16.59 -11.09
N LYS A 188 -9.67 -16.82 -9.90
CA LYS A 188 -10.65 -17.88 -9.68
C LYS A 188 -11.89 -17.78 -10.60
N ALA A 189 -12.23 -16.57 -11.03
CA ALA A 189 -13.35 -16.30 -11.94
C ALA A 189 -12.96 -16.36 -13.44
N GLY A 190 -11.71 -16.70 -13.77
CA GLY A 190 -11.20 -16.73 -15.14
C GLY A 190 -10.24 -15.57 -15.45
N PRO A 191 -9.85 -15.40 -16.73
CA PRO A 191 -8.96 -14.32 -17.16
C PRO A 191 -9.67 -12.97 -16.98
N GLY A 192 -9.08 -12.09 -16.18
CA GLY A 192 -9.55 -10.71 -16.02
C GLY A 192 -8.97 -9.78 -17.08
N GLU A 193 -9.63 -8.65 -17.31
CA GLU A 193 -9.12 -7.58 -18.17
C GLU A 193 -8.21 -6.64 -17.38
N GLY A 194 -7.04 -6.31 -17.92
CA GLY A 194 -6.16 -5.28 -17.39
C GLY A 194 -6.38 -3.96 -18.11
N SER A 195 -6.47 -2.85 -17.38
CA SER A 195 -6.66 -1.52 -17.95
C SER A 195 -5.82 -0.47 -17.25
N ILE A 196 -5.31 0.49 -18.03
CA ILE A 196 -4.67 1.72 -17.54
C ILE A 196 -5.40 2.89 -18.21
N VAL A 197 -6.03 3.75 -17.40
CA VAL A 197 -6.80 4.90 -17.88
C VAL A 197 -6.20 6.18 -17.31
N ALA A 198 -5.82 7.11 -18.18
CA ALA A 198 -5.31 8.41 -17.80
C ALA A 198 -6.19 9.53 -18.38
N ALA A 199 -6.58 10.51 -17.56
CA ALA A 199 -7.50 11.57 -17.95
C ALA A 199 -6.90 12.59 -18.94
N LYS A 200 -5.57 12.72 -18.99
CA LYS A 200 -4.87 13.71 -19.83
C LYS A 200 -3.78 13.08 -20.70
N SER A 201 -2.83 12.39 -20.09
CA SER A 201 -1.67 11.83 -20.79
C SER A 201 -1.18 10.57 -20.09
N PHE A 202 -0.62 9.66 -20.87
CA PHE A 202 0.09 8.48 -20.39
C PHE A 202 1.42 8.39 -21.14
N GLU A 203 2.53 8.36 -20.41
CA GLU A 203 3.89 8.38 -20.96
C GLU A 203 4.63 7.12 -20.54
N ILE A 204 5.31 6.48 -21.51
CA ILE A 204 6.20 5.36 -21.27
C ILE A 204 7.58 5.72 -21.82
N ALA A 205 8.60 5.70 -20.96
CA ALA A 205 9.98 5.93 -21.33
C ALA A 205 10.84 4.70 -21.01
N ALA A 206 11.42 4.08 -22.03
CA ALA A 206 12.36 2.97 -21.89
C ALA A 206 13.68 3.31 -22.60
N LYS A 207 14.83 3.11 -21.92
CA LYS A 207 16.15 3.46 -22.47
C LYS A 207 16.62 2.53 -23.58
N THR A 208 16.25 1.25 -23.51
CA THR A 208 16.79 0.20 -24.38
C THR A 208 15.71 -0.42 -25.26
N LYS A 209 14.57 -0.78 -24.67
CA LYS A 209 13.49 -1.48 -25.38
C LYS A 209 12.15 -1.21 -24.74
N PHE A 210 11.17 -0.91 -25.59
CA PHE A 210 9.76 -1.09 -25.32
C PHE A 210 9.23 -2.15 -26.29
N SER A 211 8.44 -3.11 -25.81
CA SER A 211 7.87 -4.15 -26.66
C SER A 211 6.45 -4.50 -26.24
N ILE A 212 5.58 -4.63 -27.23
CA ILE A 212 4.24 -5.19 -27.11
C ILE A 212 4.26 -6.54 -27.81
N SER A 213 3.81 -7.58 -27.13
CA SER A 213 3.68 -8.92 -27.70
C SER A 213 2.27 -9.42 -27.44
N GLN A 214 1.65 -9.93 -28.49
CA GLN A 214 0.27 -10.39 -28.53
C GLN A 214 0.25 -11.80 -29.15
N ASN A 215 -0.60 -12.69 -28.64
CA ASN A 215 -0.83 -14.03 -29.17
C ASN A 215 -2.20 -14.12 -29.90
N ASP A 216 -2.49 -15.26 -30.52
CA ASP A 216 -3.76 -15.58 -31.19
C ASP A 216 -4.42 -14.41 -31.97
N LEU A 217 -5.63 -14.01 -31.57
CA LEU A 217 -6.48 -12.99 -32.22
C LEU A 217 -6.34 -11.59 -31.60
N ALA A 218 -5.28 -11.34 -30.83
CA ALA A 218 -5.12 -10.05 -30.17
C ALA A 218 -4.81 -8.92 -31.18
N THR A 219 -5.36 -7.75 -30.89
CA THR A 219 -5.24 -6.55 -31.73
C THR A 219 -4.60 -5.41 -30.96
N VAL A 220 -3.82 -4.57 -31.64
CA VAL A 220 -3.44 -3.23 -31.16
C VAL A 220 -4.31 -2.22 -31.91
N VAL A 221 -5.10 -1.45 -31.18
CA VAL A 221 -6.01 -0.45 -31.73
C VAL A 221 -5.63 0.93 -31.21
N LEU A 222 -5.55 1.91 -32.11
CA LEU A 222 -5.32 3.32 -31.80
C LEU A 222 -6.50 4.13 -32.35
N GLU A 223 -7.38 4.59 -31.48
CA GLU A 223 -8.56 5.38 -31.82
C GLU A 223 -8.39 6.85 -31.39
N GLY A 224 -8.94 7.78 -32.17
CA GLY A 224 -8.93 9.20 -31.86
C GLY A 224 -8.24 10.04 -32.94
N GLY A 225 -7.53 11.10 -32.52
CA GLY A 225 -6.98 12.13 -33.40
C GLY A 225 -5.79 11.67 -34.25
N LYS A 226 -4.59 12.18 -33.93
CA LYS A 226 -3.38 11.96 -34.74
C LYS A 226 -2.45 10.96 -34.05
N ALA A 227 -2.06 9.91 -34.76
CA ALA A 227 -0.90 9.08 -34.40
C ALA A 227 0.34 9.58 -35.16
N THR A 228 1.45 9.80 -34.46
CA THR A 228 2.74 10.22 -35.07
C THR A 228 3.83 9.27 -34.61
N HIS A 229 4.59 8.71 -35.55
CA HIS A 229 5.78 7.89 -35.26
C HIS A 229 7.01 8.64 -35.75
N VAL A 230 8.00 8.78 -34.87
CA VAL A 230 9.28 9.42 -35.18
C VAL A 230 10.38 8.47 -34.75
N THR A 231 11.23 8.09 -35.69
CA THR A 231 12.39 7.21 -35.47
C THR A 231 13.65 7.89 -36.01
N ASN A 232 14.77 7.74 -35.31
CA ASN A 232 16.04 8.32 -35.76
C ASN A 232 16.71 7.53 -36.89
N ASP A 233 16.40 6.24 -36.99
CA ASP A 233 16.98 5.33 -37.98
C ASP A 233 15.85 4.70 -38.82
N GLN A 234 15.49 3.46 -38.55
CA GLN A 234 14.48 2.74 -39.31
C GLN A 234 13.14 2.64 -38.58
N PHE A 235 12.06 2.83 -39.32
CA PHE A 235 10.74 2.29 -39.01
C PHE A 235 10.45 1.14 -39.97
N SER A 236 10.20 -0.07 -39.45
CA SER A 236 9.91 -1.26 -40.24
C SER A 236 8.57 -1.86 -39.84
N VAL A 237 7.82 -2.33 -40.84
CA VAL A 237 6.56 -3.05 -40.67
C VAL A 237 6.64 -4.31 -41.51
N GLU A 238 6.44 -5.46 -40.87
CA GLU A 238 6.41 -6.76 -41.54
C GLU A 238 5.09 -7.45 -41.21
N ALA A 239 4.40 -7.94 -42.24
CA ALA A 239 3.20 -8.74 -42.12
C ALA A 239 3.41 -10.07 -42.85
N LYS A 240 3.08 -11.18 -42.18
CA LYS A 240 3.05 -12.51 -42.82
C LYS A 240 1.83 -12.69 -43.73
N GLY A 241 0.74 -12.00 -43.40
CA GLY A 241 -0.43 -11.86 -44.24
C GLY A 241 -0.44 -10.51 -44.96
N ASP A 242 -1.64 -10.02 -45.26
CA ASP A 242 -1.78 -8.73 -45.94
C ASP A 242 -1.40 -7.55 -45.05
N LEU A 243 -0.67 -6.59 -45.62
CA LEU A 243 -0.53 -5.24 -45.07
C LEU A 243 -1.51 -4.31 -45.79
N GLN A 244 -2.53 -3.82 -45.07
CA GLN A 244 -3.52 -2.89 -45.63
C GLN A 244 -3.29 -1.47 -45.11
N LEU A 245 -3.12 -0.52 -46.02
CA LEU A 245 -3.02 0.91 -45.72
C LEU A 245 -4.20 1.63 -46.40
N LYS A 246 -5.06 2.24 -45.60
CA LYS A 246 -6.30 2.87 -46.09
C LYS A 246 -6.48 4.25 -45.51
N SER A 247 -6.63 5.25 -46.38
CA SER A 247 -7.16 6.56 -46.02
C SER A 247 -8.54 6.73 -46.67
N THR A 248 -9.56 7.03 -45.86
CA THR A 248 -10.97 7.07 -46.31
C THR A 248 -11.43 8.45 -46.78
N SER A 249 -10.76 9.52 -46.33
CA SER A 249 -11.19 10.90 -46.60
C SER A 249 -10.09 11.84 -47.06
N LYS A 250 -8.81 11.46 -46.90
CA LYS A 250 -7.63 12.27 -47.22
C LYS A 250 -6.62 11.47 -48.05
N ALA A 251 -5.53 12.12 -48.46
CA ALA A 251 -4.49 11.43 -49.20
C ALA A 251 -3.73 10.42 -48.32
N LEU A 252 -3.25 9.34 -48.94
CA LEU A 252 -2.10 8.59 -48.47
C LEU A 252 -0.88 9.18 -49.17
N SER A 253 0.02 9.82 -48.42
CA SER A 253 1.22 10.48 -48.95
C SER A 253 2.49 9.90 -48.34
N GLY A 254 3.54 9.80 -49.14
CA GLY A 254 4.89 9.44 -48.69
C GLY A 254 5.92 10.36 -49.34
N GLU A 255 6.86 10.84 -48.55
CA GLU A 255 7.96 11.69 -49.00
C GLU A 255 9.28 11.04 -48.61
N GLY A 256 10.24 11.02 -49.54
CA GLY A 256 11.57 10.48 -49.32
C GLY A 256 12.62 11.40 -49.93
N SER A 257 13.69 11.69 -49.19
CA SER A 257 14.76 12.59 -49.66
C SER A 257 15.70 11.93 -50.66
N THR A 258 15.92 10.62 -50.54
CA THR A 258 16.82 9.85 -51.40
C THR A 258 16.09 8.90 -52.34
N LYS A 259 15.11 8.14 -51.81
CA LYS A 259 14.39 7.13 -52.59
C LYS A 259 13.03 6.82 -51.96
N VAL A 260 12.04 6.59 -52.81
CA VAL A 260 10.82 5.84 -52.49
C VAL A 260 10.78 4.62 -53.41
N GLN A 261 10.77 3.40 -52.85
CA GLN A 261 10.85 2.16 -53.63
C GLN A 261 9.75 1.19 -53.21
N PHE A 262 9.08 0.61 -54.20
CA PHE A 262 8.21 -0.55 -54.04
C PHE A 262 8.87 -1.74 -54.74
N VAL A 263 9.18 -2.79 -53.99
CA VAL A 263 9.72 -4.05 -54.54
C VAL A 263 8.65 -5.11 -54.38
N GLN A 264 8.23 -5.71 -55.49
CA GLN A 264 7.22 -6.76 -55.48
C GLN A 264 7.84 -8.07 -55.96
N GLY A 265 7.64 -9.16 -55.20
CA GLY A 265 8.00 -10.52 -55.63
C GLY A 265 6.88 -11.26 -56.41
N GLY A 266 5.65 -10.76 -56.35
CA GLY A 266 4.45 -11.30 -57.02
C GLY A 266 4.19 -10.73 -58.41
N ALA A 267 2.97 -10.96 -58.93
CA ALA A 267 2.65 -10.82 -60.36
C ALA A 267 2.44 -9.38 -60.89
N SER A 268 1.93 -8.44 -60.10
CA SER A 268 1.61 -7.07 -60.58
C SER A 268 1.55 -5.98 -59.50
N VAL A 269 1.95 -4.76 -59.88
CA VAL A 269 1.61 -3.51 -59.17
C VAL A 269 0.43 -2.88 -59.90
N VAL A 270 -0.67 -2.63 -59.19
CA VAL A 270 -1.91 -2.09 -59.78
C VAL A 270 -2.14 -0.66 -59.27
N LEU A 271 -2.38 0.27 -60.19
CA LEU A 271 -2.73 1.66 -59.91
C LEU A 271 -4.12 1.94 -60.49
N GLU A 272 -5.15 1.94 -59.65
CA GLU A 272 -6.53 2.22 -60.03
C GLU A 272 -6.94 3.64 -59.62
N GLY A 273 -7.49 4.41 -60.54
CA GLY A 273 -7.96 5.77 -60.28
C GLY A 273 -8.25 6.56 -61.57
N GLY A 274 -8.93 7.70 -61.44
CA GLY A 274 -9.32 8.51 -62.61
C GLY A 274 -8.14 9.10 -63.38
N LYS A 275 -7.01 9.39 -62.71
CA LYS A 275 -5.79 9.94 -63.30
C LYS A 275 -4.54 9.44 -62.57
N VAL A 276 -3.55 8.95 -63.32
CA VAL A 276 -2.19 8.70 -62.83
C VAL A 276 -1.27 9.76 -63.45
N ALA A 277 -0.56 10.51 -62.61
CA ALA A 277 0.37 11.56 -63.04
C ALA A 277 1.77 11.28 -62.51
N ILE A 278 2.76 11.26 -63.41
CA ILE A 278 4.17 11.07 -63.08
C ILE A 278 4.95 12.26 -63.62
N SER A 279 5.60 13.00 -62.73
CA SER A 279 6.47 14.13 -63.05
C SER A 279 7.89 13.79 -62.62
N ALA A 280 8.78 13.58 -63.59
CA ALA A 280 10.17 13.26 -63.36
C ALA A 280 11.04 13.84 -64.47
N SER A 281 12.35 13.96 -64.24
CA SER A 281 13.32 14.31 -65.30
C SER A 281 13.45 13.21 -66.35
N GLU A 282 13.20 11.97 -65.94
CA GLU A 282 13.20 10.78 -66.79
C GLU A 282 12.19 9.76 -66.25
N ILE A 283 11.44 9.13 -67.13
CA ILE A 283 10.59 7.97 -66.84
C ILE A 283 11.06 6.84 -67.75
N THR A 284 11.45 5.72 -67.14
CA THR A 284 11.92 4.55 -67.89
C THR A 284 11.13 3.31 -67.47
N LEU A 285 10.48 2.67 -68.44
CA LEU A 285 9.80 1.39 -68.29
C LEU A 285 10.68 0.34 -68.95
N THR A 286 11.04 -0.74 -68.23
CA THR A 286 11.91 -1.80 -68.77
C THR A 286 11.34 -3.18 -68.49
N VAL A 287 11.51 -4.08 -69.45
CA VAL A 287 11.27 -5.53 -69.28
C VAL A 287 12.36 -6.27 -70.03
N GLY A 288 13.31 -6.86 -69.28
CA GLY A 288 14.50 -7.48 -69.87
C GLY A 288 15.26 -6.48 -70.74
N GLY A 289 15.46 -6.81 -72.02
CA GLY A 289 16.15 -5.95 -73.00
C GLY A 289 15.26 -4.91 -73.71
N ASN A 290 13.97 -4.81 -73.40
CA ASN A 290 13.04 -3.86 -74.03
C ASN A 290 12.78 -2.66 -73.10
N SER A 291 12.58 -1.47 -73.67
CA SER A 291 12.34 -0.25 -72.91
C SER A 291 11.47 0.80 -73.59
N ILE A 292 10.79 1.60 -72.76
CA ILE A 292 10.19 2.89 -73.12
C ILE A 292 10.82 3.94 -72.21
N LYS A 293 11.44 4.96 -72.80
CA LYS A 293 12.09 6.05 -72.10
C LYS A 293 11.41 7.37 -72.46
N ILE A 294 11.10 8.19 -71.47
CA ILE A 294 10.60 9.55 -71.61
C ILE A 294 11.55 10.46 -70.85
N ASP A 295 12.17 11.42 -71.53
CA ASP A 295 13.07 12.40 -70.92
C ASP A 295 12.92 13.77 -71.61
N ALA A 296 13.79 14.72 -71.27
CA ALA A 296 13.77 16.06 -71.86
C ALA A 296 14.06 16.07 -73.38
N ALA A 297 14.64 15.01 -73.95
CA ALA A 297 14.90 14.89 -75.38
C ALA A 297 13.71 14.31 -76.15
N GLY A 298 12.77 13.63 -75.47
CA GLY A 298 11.53 13.13 -76.05
C GLY A 298 11.14 11.73 -75.57
N ILE A 299 10.48 10.96 -76.44
CA ILE A 299 10.05 9.59 -76.17
C ILE A 299 10.86 8.64 -77.05
N SER A 300 11.56 7.69 -76.43
CA SER A 300 12.31 6.62 -77.11
C SER A 300 11.69 5.26 -76.80
N ILE A 301 11.44 4.46 -77.84
CA ILE A 301 10.92 3.09 -77.74
C ILE A 301 11.96 2.17 -78.36
N SER A 302 12.47 1.20 -77.59
CA SER A 302 13.51 0.27 -78.04
C SER A 302 13.20 -1.15 -77.60
N GLY A 303 13.47 -2.12 -78.47
CA GLY A 303 13.27 -3.52 -78.17
C GLY A 303 13.71 -4.41 -79.31
N THR A 304 13.77 -5.70 -79.03
CA THR A 304 14.06 -6.73 -80.05
C THR A 304 13.04 -6.73 -81.18
N LYS A 305 11.79 -6.33 -80.88
CA LYS A 305 10.70 -6.13 -81.83
C LYS A 305 9.82 -4.98 -81.33
N VAL A 306 9.52 -4.02 -82.21
CA VAL A 306 8.52 -2.98 -81.98
C VAL A 306 7.46 -3.11 -83.06
N ASP A 307 6.34 -3.76 -82.73
CA ASP A 307 5.21 -3.90 -83.64
C ASP A 307 4.30 -2.68 -83.54
N ILE A 308 4.05 -2.00 -84.66
CA ILE A 308 3.08 -0.91 -84.76
C ILE A 308 2.02 -1.31 -85.79
N ALA A 309 0.90 -1.86 -85.32
CA ALA A 309 -0.21 -2.29 -86.15
C ALA A 309 -1.45 -1.43 -85.90
N ALA A 310 -2.12 -0.98 -86.96
CA ALA A 310 -3.40 -0.27 -86.88
C ALA A 310 -4.44 -0.91 -87.80
N GLN A 311 -5.70 -0.95 -87.36
CA GLN A 311 -6.82 -1.48 -88.15
C GLN A 311 -7.36 -0.50 -89.21
N ALA A 312 -7.00 0.79 -89.12
CA ALA A 312 -7.43 1.82 -90.07
C ALA A 312 -6.24 2.59 -90.65
N VAL A 313 -5.55 3.40 -89.85
CA VAL A 313 -4.38 4.20 -90.28
C VAL A 313 -3.37 4.27 -89.14
N THR A 314 -2.10 4.02 -89.45
CA THR A 314 -0.97 4.41 -88.61
C THR A 314 -0.37 5.70 -89.17
N THR A 315 -0.40 6.78 -88.40
CA THR A 315 0.25 8.04 -88.78
C THR A 315 1.52 8.22 -87.95
N ILE A 316 2.67 8.25 -88.63
CA ILE A 316 3.97 8.59 -88.03
C ILE A 316 4.37 9.93 -88.64
N GLY A 317 4.46 10.97 -87.82
CA GLY A 317 4.69 12.34 -88.26
C GLY A 317 5.73 13.07 -87.42
N GLY A 318 6.42 14.02 -88.04
CA GLY A 318 7.44 14.85 -87.41
C GLY A 318 8.14 15.70 -88.48
N ALA A 319 8.92 16.69 -88.06
CA ALA A 319 9.71 17.51 -88.99
C ALA A 319 10.69 16.66 -89.82
N LEU A 320 11.11 15.50 -89.30
CA LEU A 320 11.91 14.50 -89.99
C LEU A 320 11.49 13.11 -89.50
N VAL A 321 11.11 12.23 -90.43
CA VAL A 321 10.82 10.81 -90.17
C VAL A 321 11.78 9.99 -91.02
N LYS A 322 12.62 9.17 -90.37
CA LYS A 322 13.57 8.28 -91.04
C LYS A 322 13.18 6.84 -90.74
N ILE A 323 12.80 6.11 -91.79
CA ILE A 323 12.55 4.67 -91.75
C ILE A 323 13.70 4.04 -92.53
N ASN A 324 14.48 3.18 -91.87
CA ASN A 324 15.56 2.43 -92.50
C ASN A 324 15.11 1.02 -92.83
#